data_AF-A0A3N0BF62-F1
#
_entry.id   AF-A0A3N0BF62-F1
#
_cell.length_a   1.000
_cell.length_b   1.000
_cell.length_c   1.000
_cell.angle_alpha   90.00
_cell.angle_beta   90.00
_cell.angle_gamma   90.00
#
_symmetry.space_group_name_H-M   'P 1'
#
loop_
_entity.id
_entity.type
_entity.pdbx_description
1 polymer ?
#
loop_
_entity_poly.entity_id
_entity_poly.type
_entity_poly.pdbx_seq_one_letter_code
_entity_poly.pdbx_strand_id
1 'polypeptide(L)'
;MNVQIFYDNGRVDEFDVEHFTLPQPFDGNNMLTNFEVRFDNLDTESLWLQAHFYDIRPEYRQDAKPESTPVARRMRGWRFLLVDKSEIGHVARIVVNNESVAWRQGESLINGIRFNAAMLACYTDETAASNNRKAIVLHDYLANADPLLAADEDELCARFGYTRDAYEQALMAEGCQPVDEADSGHAARKEAEEASSGWLDDLGEDEEG
;
A
#
# COMPACT_ATOMS: atom_id res chain seq x y z
N MET A 1 -6.05 3.01 20.35
CA MET A 1 -6.55 3.30 18.98
C MET A 1 -7.57 4.42 19.05
N ASN A 2 -7.43 5.42 18.18
CA ASN A 2 -8.31 6.58 18.11
C ASN A 2 -8.88 6.71 16.69
N VAL A 3 -10.18 6.91 16.57
CA VAL A 3 -10.89 7.13 15.30
C VAL A 3 -11.62 8.46 15.36
N GLN A 4 -11.33 9.36 14.42
CA GLN A 4 -11.98 10.66 14.32
C GLN A 4 -12.74 10.76 13.00
N ILE A 5 -13.96 11.28 13.08
CA ILE A 5 -14.88 11.39 11.94
C ILE A 5 -15.29 12.85 11.81
N PHE A 6 -14.87 13.47 10.72
CA PHE A 6 -15.15 14.85 10.41
C PHE A 6 -16.33 14.92 9.45
N TYR A 7 -17.33 15.74 9.76
CA TYR A 7 -18.50 15.97 8.92
C TYR A 7 -18.44 17.33 8.22
N ASP A 8 -19.15 17.46 7.11
CA ASP A 8 -19.25 18.68 6.29
C ASP A 8 -19.83 19.90 7.03
N ASN A 9 -20.63 19.65 8.06
CA ASN A 9 -21.24 20.66 8.92
C ASN A 9 -20.34 21.12 10.09
N GLY A 10 -19.09 20.63 10.15
CA GLY A 10 -18.12 20.96 11.19
C GLY A 10 -18.25 20.13 12.47
N ARG A 11 -19.17 19.16 12.55
CA ARG A 11 -19.20 18.15 13.62
C ARG A 11 -17.95 17.27 13.53
N VAL A 12 -17.43 16.88 14.69
CA VAL A 12 -16.37 15.87 14.80
C VAL A 12 -16.80 14.85 15.85
N ASP A 13 -16.83 13.58 15.46
CA ASP A 13 -16.94 12.47 16.40
C ASP A 13 -15.54 11.92 16.68
N GLU A 14 -15.26 11.60 17.94
CA GLU A 14 -14.01 10.99 18.36
C GLU A 14 -14.28 9.74 19.19
N PHE A 15 -13.74 8.62 18.73
CA PHE A 15 -13.83 7.32 19.38
C PHE A 15 -12.45 6.91 19.86
N ASP A 16 -12.24 7.02 21.18
CA ASP A 16 -11.01 6.62 21.85
C ASP A 16 -11.26 5.31 22.62
N VAL A 17 -10.49 4.27 22.31
CA VAL A 17 -10.63 2.97 22.99
C VAL A 17 -9.87 2.89 24.32
N GLU A 18 -8.97 3.84 24.60
CA GLU A 18 -8.09 3.86 25.77
C GLU A 18 -8.61 4.79 26.88
N HIS A 19 -9.24 5.90 26.51
CA HIS A 19 -9.78 6.86 27.47
C HIS A 19 -11.27 6.61 27.74
N PHE A 20 -11.68 6.62 29.01
CA PHE A 20 -13.08 6.47 29.46
C PHE A 20 -13.77 5.12 29.20
N THR A 21 -13.02 4.07 28.86
CA THR A 21 -13.53 2.69 28.77
C THR A 21 -13.10 1.86 29.98
N LEU A 22 -13.84 0.78 30.29
CA LEU A 22 -13.39 -0.17 31.30
C LEU A 22 -12.10 -0.85 30.81
N PRO A 23 -11.05 -1.00 31.67
CA PRO A 23 -9.79 -1.64 31.26
C PRO A 23 -9.94 -3.08 30.78
N GLN A 24 -11.02 -3.76 31.19
CA GLN A 24 -11.35 -5.13 30.80
C GLN A 24 -12.83 -5.20 30.41
N PRO A 25 -13.19 -4.82 29.16
CA PRO A 25 -14.58 -4.84 28.70
C PRO A 25 -15.07 -6.26 28.34
N PHE A 26 -14.17 -7.25 28.34
CA PHE A 26 -14.45 -8.66 28.14
C PHE A 26 -14.14 -9.43 29.42
N ASP A 27 -14.78 -10.58 29.62
CA ASP A 27 -14.51 -11.45 30.78
C ASP A 27 -13.01 -11.72 30.91
N GLY A 28 -12.55 -11.90 32.16
CA GLY A 28 -11.13 -11.87 32.58
C GLY A 28 -10.15 -12.87 31.94
N ASN A 29 -10.58 -13.61 30.91
CA ASN A 29 -9.73 -14.45 30.07
C ASN A 29 -9.27 -13.76 28.77
N ASN A 30 -9.57 -12.48 28.56
CA ASN A 30 -9.07 -11.74 27.40
C ASN A 30 -7.61 -11.29 27.59
N MET A 31 -6.70 -11.80 26.75
CA MET A 31 -5.29 -11.37 26.74
C MET A 31 -4.93 -10.44 25.58
N LEU A 32 -5.78 -10.35 24.55
CA LEU A 32 -5.53 -9.54 23.36
C LEU A 32 -6.86 -9.13 22.72
N THR A 33 -7.00 -7.83 22.45
CA THR A 33 -8.14 -7.30 21.69
C THR A 33 -7.70 -6.98 20.27
N ASN A 34 -8.43 -7.52 19.29
CA ASN A 34 -8.28 -7.18 17.88
C ASN A 34 -9.37 -6.18 17.49
N PHE A 35 -8.96 -5.01 16.99
CA PHE A 35 -9.86 -3.99 16.49
C PHE A 35 -9.84 -3.94 14.97
N GLU A 36 -11.02 -3.97 14.35
CA GLU A 36 -11.17 -3.87 12.89
C GLU A 36 -12.10 -2.69 12.55
N VAL A 37 -11.57 -1.65 11.92
CA VAL A 37 -12.39 -0.60 11.30
C VAL A 37 -12.69 -1.03 9.86
N ARG A 38 -13.97 -1.28 9.55
CA ARG A 38 -14.39 -1.94 8.30
C ARG A 38 -14.60 -0.93 7.17
N PHE A 39 -13.54 -0.63 6.43
CA PHE A 39 -13.58 0.23 5.23
C PHE A 39 -13.90 -0.53 3.93
N ASP A 40 -13.94 -1.87 3.99
CA ASP A 40 -14.26 -2.74 2.86
C ASP A 40 -15.72 -2.65 2.41
N ASN A 41 -16.60 -2.15 3.28
CA ASN A 41 -18.04 -2.03 3.07
C ASN A 41 -18.52 -0.57 3.00
N LEU A 42 -17.61 0.40 2.76
CA LEU A 42 -18.00 1.81 2.61
C LEU A 42 -19.06 2.02 1.51
N ASP A 43 -19.04 1.16 0.49
CA ASP A 43 -19.99 1.05 -0.60
C ASP A 43 -21.41 0.63 -0.15
N THR A 44 -21.57 0.01 1.03
CA THR A 44 -22.87 -0.44 1.58
C THR A 44 -23.41 0.42 2.74
N GLU A 45 -22.80 1.60 2.92
CA GLU A 45 -23.35 2.79 3.59
C GLU A 45 -23.09 3.00 5.09
N SER A 46 -22.53 2.08 5.89
CA SER A 46 -22.23 2.37 7.31
C SER A 46 -20.78 2.04 7.70
N LEU A 47 -20.23 2.81 8.64
CA LEU A 47 -18.91 2.55 9.22
C LEU A 47 -19.03 1.80 10.54
N TRP A 48 -18.36 0.66 10.63
CA TRP A 48 -18.36 -0.19 11.82
C TRP A 48 -16.94 -0.37 12.36
N LEU A 49 -16.82 -0.31 13.69
CA LEU A 49 -15.71 -0.85 14.44
C LEU A 49 -16.10 -2.23 14.98
N GLN A 50 -15.25 -3.23 14.82
CA GLN A 50 -15.42 -4.53 15.45
C GLN A 50 -14.31 -4.76 16.47
N ALA A 51 -14.67 -5.22 17.67
CA ALA A 51 -13.71 -5.62 18.68
C ALA A 51 -13.88 -7.11 18.96
N HIS A 52 -12.81 -7.87 18.69
CA HIS A 52 -12.70 -9.29 18.98
C HIS A 52 -11.70 -9.51 20.10
N PHE A 53 -11.83 -10.62 20.81
CA PHE A 53 -10.94 -10.94 21.93
C PHE A 53 -10.33 -12.33 21.76
N TYR A 54 -9.20 -12.56 22.41
CA TYR A 54 -8.53 -13.86 22.40
C TYR A 54 -8.71 -14.53 23.75
N ASP A 55 -9.41 -15.67 23.72
CA ASP A 55 -9.74 -16.48 24.87
C ASP A 55 -8.64 -17.52 25.16
N ILE A 56 -8.34 -17.73 26.43
CA ILE A 56 -7.24 -18.58 26.91
C ILE A 56 -7.66 -19.56 28.00
N ARG A 57 -8.90 -20.08 27.93
CA ARG A 57 -9.38 -21.01 28.94
C ARG A 57 -8.43 -22.21 29.13
N PRO A 58 -8.28 -22.73 30.36
CA PRO A 58 -7.29 -23.77 30.68
C PRO A 58 -7.38 -25.02 29.82
N GLU A 59 -8.57 -25.36 29.30
CA GLU A 59 -8.77 -26.53 28.44
C GLU A 59 -7.95 -26.44 27.15
N TYR A 60 -7.70 -25.23 26.62
CA TYR A 60 -6.90 -25.05 25.40
C TYR A 60 -5.43 -25.45 25.59
N ARG A 61 -4.96 -25.48 26.84
CA ARG A 61 -3.61 -25.91 27.19
C ARG A 61 -3.49 -27.42 27.29
N GLN A 62 -4.60 -28.12 27.59
CA GLN A 62 -4.62 -29.58 27.72
C GLN A 62 -4.48 -30.26 26.35
N ASP A 63 -4.94 -29.61 25.28
CA ASP A 63 -4.80 -30.08 23.90
C ASP A 63 -3.38 -29.88 23.33
N ALA A 64 -2.50 -29.14 24.02
CA ALA A 64 -1.18 -28.78 23.51
C ALA A 64 -0.17 -29.92 23.70
N LYS A 65 0.67 -30.17 22.68
CA LYS A 65 1.77 -31.13 22.78
C LYS A 65 2.79 -30.66 23.83
N PRO A 66 3.47 -31.57 24.56
CA PRO A 66 4.61 -31.21 25.39
C PRO A 66 5.63 -30.46 24.54
N GLU A 67 6.09 -29.29 24.98
CA GLU A 67 6.98 -28.35 24.26
C GLU A 67 6.34 -27.46 23.17
N SER A 68 5.02 -27.51 22.97
CA SER A 68 4.34 -26.54 22.11
C SER A 68 3.78 -25.34 22.89
N THR A 69 3.81 -24.15 22.28
CA THR A 69 3.11 -22.98 22.83
C THR A 69 1.60 -23.18 22.64
N PRO A 70 0.78 -23.14 23.71
CA PRO A 70 -0.67 -23.27 23.59
C PRO A 70 -1.28 -22.16 22.72
N VAL A 71 -2.32 -22.51 21.98
CA VAL A 71 -2.95 -21.58 21.03
C VAL A 71 -4.17 -20.92 21.66
N ALA A 72 -4.12 -19.59 21.84
CA ALA A 72 -5.28 -18.79 22.19
C ALA A 72 -6.30 -18.77 21.02
N ARG A 73 -7.59 -18.75 21.34
CA ARG A 73 -8.65 -18.78 20.31
C ARG A 73 -9.29 -17.42 20.15
N ARG A 74 -9.33 -16.90 18.92
CA ARG A 74 -10.05 -15.66 18.60
C ARG A 74 -11.55 -15.89 18.73
N MET A 75 -12.20 -15.10 19.55
CA MET A 75 -13.64 -15.10 19.78
C MET A 75 -14.29 -13.87 19.13
N ARG A 76 -15.52 -14.05 18.64
CA ARG A 76 -16.31 -12.92 18.14
C ARG A 76 -16.77 -12.07 19.32
N GLY A 77 -16.43 -10.78 19.30
CA GLY A 77 -16.96 -9.81 20.25
C GLY A 77 -18.04 -8.96 19.61
N TRP A 78 -17.95 -7.65 19.79
CA TRP A 78 -19.01 -6.70 19.46
C TRP A 78 -18.71 -5.92 18.19
N ARG A 79 -19.78 -5.41 17.57
CA ARG A 79 -19.72 -4.40 16.51
C ARG A 79 -20.29 -3.10 17.07
N PHE A 80 -19.56 -2.01 16.85
CA PHE A 80 -19.93 -0.66 17.25
C PHE A 80 -20.18 0.15 15.98
N LEU A 81 -21.38 0.70 15.87
CA LEU A 81 -21.71 1.61 14.78
C LEU A 81 -20.99 2.93 15.04
N LEU A 82 -20.10 3.33 14.14
CA LEU A 82 -19.42 4.62 14.24
C LEU A 82 -20.14 5.68 13.41
N VAL A 83 -20.62 5.30 12.23
CA VAL A 83 -21.40 6.17 11.34
C VAL A 83 -22.56 5.38 10.76
N ASP A 84 -23.77 5.89 10.97
CA ASP A 84 -24.97 5.33 10.38
C ASP A 84 -25.05 5.58 8.86
N LYS A 85 -25.81 4.71 8.19
CA LYS A 85 -26.21 4.81 6.79
C LYS A 85 -26.67 6.22 6.39
N SER A 86 -27.50 6.83 7.22
CA SER A 86 -28.05 8.16 6.97
C SER A 86 -27.04 9.30 7.12
N GLU A 87 -25.93 9.09 7.81
CA GLU A 87 -24.92 10.12 8.10
C GLU A 87 -23.69 10.01 7.21
N ILE A 88 -23.48 8.86 6.55
CA ILE A 88 -22.29 8.61 5.73
C ILE A 88 -22.12 9.63 4.62
N GLY A 89 -23.21 10.18 4.07
CA GLY A 89 -23.19 11.22 3.03
C GLY A 89 -22.55 12.52 3.50
N HIS A 90 -22.58 12.80 4.80
CA HIS A 90 -22.03 14.01 5.41
C HIS A 90 -20.60 13.85 5.91
N VAL A 91 -20.05 12.63 5.89
CA VAL A 91 -18.67 12.39 6.34
C VAL A 91 -17.68 13.00 5.35
N ALA A 92 -16.95 14.02 5.77
CA ALA A 92 -15.93 14.68 4.97
C ALA A 92 -14.58 13.92 5.01
N ARG A 93 -14.20 13.39 6.17
CA ARG A 93 -12.90 12.70 6.36
C ARG A 93 -12.94 11.77 7.56
N ILE A 94 -12.22 10.65 7.49
CA ILE A 94 -11.99 9.75 8.62
C ILE A 94 -10.48 9.65 8.86
N VAL A 95 -10.09 9.83 10.11
CA VAL A 95 -8.71 9.72 10.60
C VAL A 95 -8.63 8.57 11.60
N VAL A 96 -7.63 7.71 11.47
CA VAL A 96 -7.32 6.64 12.42
C VAL A 96 -5.89 6.82 12.91
N ASN A 97 -5.70 6.98 14.21
CA ASN A 97 -4.38 7.22 14.82
C ASN A 97 -3.57 8.34 14.11
N ASN A 98 -4.21 9.47 13.83
CA ASN A 98 -3.64 10.63 13.12
C ASN A 98 -3.37 10.45 11.61
N GLU A 99 -3.69 9.29 11.02
CA GLU A 99 -3.59 9.07 9.58
C GLU A 99 -4.95 9.22 8.90
N SER A 100 -5.02 10.00 7.82
CA SER A 100 -6.24 10.13 7.02
C SER A 100 -6.46 8.89 6.17
N VAL A 101 -7.48 8.10 6.51
CA VAL A 101 -7.75 6.79 5.90
C VAL A 101 -9.01 6.77 5.02
N ALA A 102 -9.80 7.85 5.02
CA ALA A 102 -10.85 8.10 4.05
C ALA A 102 -11.14 9.61 3.93
N TRP A 103 -11.53 10.07 2.75
CA TRP A 103 -11.91 11.47 2.50
C TRP A 103 -12.97 11.57 1.42
N ARG A 104 -13.74 12.65 1.45
CA ARG A 104 -14.76 12.91 0.44
C ARG A 104 -14.16 13.58 -0.78
N GLN A 105 -14.52 13.06 -1.97
CA GLN A 105 -14.26 13.67 -3.26
C GLN A 105 -15.59 13.74 -4.02
N GLY A 106 -16.16 14.95 -4.09
CA GLY A 106 -17.53 15.14 -4.57
C GLY A 106 -18.53 14.36 -3.72
N GLU A 107 -19.38 13.55 -4.34
CA GLU A 107 -20.37 12.72 -3.64
C GLU A 107 -19.80 11.41 -3.06
N SER A 108 -18.56 11.05 -3.43
CA SER A 108 -17.97 9.76 -3.08
C SER A 108 -17.04 9.86 -1.86
N LEU A 109 -17.18 8.91 -0.94
CA LEU A 109 -16.22 8.71 0.14
C LEU A 109 -15.12 7.75 -0.35
N ILE A 110 -13.92 8.26 -0.51
CA ILE A 110 -12.77 7.52 -1.04
C ILE A 110 -12.18 6.62 0.05
N ASN A 111 -11.93 5.36 -0.30
CA ASN A 111 -11.19 4.43 0.54
C ASN A 111 -9.69 4.75 0.48
N GLY A 112 -9.22 5.53 1.45
CA GLY A 112 -7.82 5.97 1.53
C GLY A 112 -6.83 4.84 1.79
N ILE A 113 -7.25 3.77 2.46
CA ILE A 113 -6.40 2.59 2.68
C ILE A 113 -6.05 1.92 1.35
N ARG A 114 -7.04 1.71 0.47
CA ARG A 114 -6.81 1.14 -0.86
C ARG A 114 -5.99 2.09 -1.74
N PHE A 115 -6.29 3.39 -1.67
CA PHE A 115 -5.54 4.41 -2.41
C PHE A 115 -4.07 4.43 -1.99
N ASN A 116 -3.77 4.52 -0.68
CA ASN A 116 -2.41 4.54 -0.17
C ASN A 116 -1.64 3.24 -0.48
N ALA A 117 -2.32 2.09 -0.42
CA ALA A 117 -1.72 0.83 -0.85
C ALA A 117 -1.34 0.83 -2.33
N ALA A 118 -2.20 1.36 -3.21
CA ALA A 118 -1.89 1.53 -4.62
C ALA A 118 -0.72 2.51 -4.81
N MET A 119 -0.73 3.67 -4.15
CA MET A 119 0.37 4.64 -4.19
C MET A 119 1.70 4.01 -3.77
N LEU A 120 1.74 3.29 -2.65
CA LEU A 120 2.95 2.59 -2.20
C LEU A 120 3.43 1.55 -3.21
N ALA A 121 2.52 0.87 -3.90
CA ALA A 121 2.88 -0.14 -4.88
C ALA A 121 3.38 0.46 -6.20
N CYS A 122 2.72 1.49 -6.72
CA CYS A 122 2.92 1.93 -8.11
C CYS A 122 3.10 3.44 -8.32
N TYR A 123 3.07 4.31 -7.30
CA TYR A 123 3.28 5.74 -7.55
C TYR A 123 4.76 6.10 -7.47
N THR A 124 5.31 6.56 -8.60
CA THR A 124 6.69 7.06 -8.71
C THR A 124 6.65 8.44 -9.38
N ASP A 125 7.37 9.40 -8.81
CA ASP A 125 7.65 10.72 -9.39
C ASP A 125 9.08 11.18 -9.04
N GLU A 126 9.41 12.45 -9.29
CA GLU A 126 10.73 13.03 -8.99
C GLU A 126 11.10 12.99 -7.49
N THR A 127 10.11 12.90 -6.60
CA THR A 127 10.26 13.03 -5.15
C THR A 127 9.92 11.76 -4.37
N ALA A 128 9.17 10.84 -4.97
CA ALA A 128 8.68 9.62 -4.37
C ALA A 128 8.93 8.43 -5.29
N ALA A 129 9.46 7.34 -4.74
CA ALA A 129 9.59 6.07 -5.45
C ALA A 129 8.65 5.02 -4.87
N SER A 130 7.90 4.36 -5.76
CA SER A 130 7.07 3.21 -5.42
C SER A 130 7.92 2.05 -4.89
N ASN A 131 7.28 1.09 -4.22
CA ASN A 131 7.96 -0.15 -3.83
C ASN A 131 8.39 -0.97 -5.05
N ASN A 132 7.65 -0.90 -6.16
CA ASN A 132 8.06 -1.56 -7.41
C ASN A 132 9.35 -0.95 -7.96
N ARG A 133 9.44 0.39 -8.06
CA ARG A 133 10.66 1.07 -8.50
C ARG A 133 11.85 0.75 -7.58
N LYS A 134 11.64 0.78 -6.26
CA LYS A 134 12.69 0.43 -5.28
C LYS A 134 13.18 -1.00 -5.44
N ALA A 135 12.27 -1.95 -5.68
CA ALA A 135 12.62 -3.36 -5.91
C ALA A 135 13.51 -3.53 -7.15
N ILE A 136 13.17 -2.86 -8.25
CA ILE A 136 13.95 -2.89 -9.51
C ILE A 136 15.35 -2.30 -9.30
N VAL A 137 15.45 -1.12 -8.71
CA VAL A 137 16.75 -0.49 -8.44
C VAL A 137 17.62 -1.34 -7.51
N LEU A 138 17.02 -1.94 -6.49
CA LEU A 138 17.73 -2.81 -5.56
C LEU A 138 18.18 -4.13 -6.20
N HIS A 139 17.34 -4.70 -7.05
CA HIS A 139 17.66 -5.89 -7.85
C HIS A 139 18.87 -5.61 -8.75
N ASP A 140 18.82 -4.54 -9.56
CA ASP A 140 19.91 -4.16 -10.46
C ASP A 140 21.22 -3.93 -9.68
N TYR A 141 21.15 -3.27 -8.53
CA TYR A 141 22.32 -3.08 -7.68
C TYR A 141 22.90 -4.41 -7.20
N LEU A 142 22.08 -5.33 -6.70
CA LEU A 142 22.52 -6.61 -6.17
C LEU A 142 23.09 -7.51 -7.27
N ALA A 143 22.46 -7.54 -8.45
CA ALA A 143 22.93 -8.30 -9.60
C ALA A 143 24.31 -7.79 -10.08
N ASN A 144 24.50 -6.46 -10.10
CA ASN A 144 25.77 -5.85 -10.48
C ASN A 144 26.86 -6.05 -9.42
N ALA A 145 26.49 -6.08 -8.14
CA ALA A 145 27.43 -6.24 -7.03
C ALA A 145 27.93 -7.68 -6.87
N ASP A 146 27.11 -8.68 -7.22
CA ASP A 146 27.47 -10.10 -7.12
C ASP A 146 26.98 -10.89 -8.35
N PRO A 147 27.85 -11.08 -9.36
CA PRO A 147 27.51 -11.83 -10.57
C PRO A 147 27.21 -13.31 -10.33
N LEU A 148 27.66 -13.90 -9.21
CA LEU A 148 27.33 -15.29 -8.87
C LEU A 148 25.90 -15.38 -8.34
N LEU A 149 25.49 -14.42 -7.51
CA LEU A 149 24.11 -14.26 -7.08
C LEU A 149 23.20 -13.97 -8.28
N ALA A 150 23.64 -13.10 -9.20
CA ALA A 150 22.90 -12.77 -10.42
C ALA A 150 22.63 -13.97 -11.34
N ALA A 151 23.41 -15.04 -11.23
CA ALA A 151 23.19 -16.27 -12.01
C ALA A 151 21.99 -17.09 -11.48
N ASP A 152 21.51 -16.83 -10.27
CA ASP A 152 20.33 -17.45 -9.69
C ASP A 152 19.30 -16.38 -9.30
N GLU A 153 18.35 -16.16 -10.20
CA GLU A 153 17.32 -15.13 -10.04
C GLU A 153 16.38 -15.40 -8.85
N ASP A 154 16.17 -16.67 -8.45
CA ASP A 154 15.32 -16.99 -7.28
C ASP A 154 16.02 -16.57 -5.99
N GLU A 155 17.32 -16.90 -5.87
CA GLU A 155 18.14 -16.51 -4.72
C GLU A 155 18.38 -14.99 -4.68
N LEU A 156 18.60 -14.35 -5.84
CA LEU A 156 18.71 -12.89 -5.95
C LEU A 156 17.44 -12.20 -5.46
N CYS A 157 16.26 -12.64 -5.91
CA CYS A 157 14.98 -12.10 -5.42
C CYS A 157 14.79 -12.33 -3.92
N ALA A 158 15.06 -13.55 -3.44
CA ALA A 158 14.93 -13.90 -2.04
C ALA A 158 15.83 -13.04 -1.14
N ARG A 159 16.99 -12.61 -1.64
CA ARG A 159 17.96 -11.78 -0.90
C ARG A 159 17.38 -10.46 -0.41
N PHE A 160 16.44 -9.86 -1.15
CA PHE A 160 15.74 -8.64 -0.74
C PHE A 160 14.27 -8.86 -0.36
N GLY A 161 13.88 -10.12 -0.15
CA GLY A 161 12.56 -10.49 0.37
C GLY A 161 11.46 -10.62 -0.68
N TYR A 162 11.82 -10.72 -1.96
CA TYR A 162 10.89 -10.97 -3.05
C TYR A 162 10.92 -12.43 -3.49
N THR A 163 9.80 -12.93 -3.99
CA THR A 163 9.82 -14.09 -4.90
C THR A 163 10.08 -13.60 -6.31
N ARG A 164 10.61 -14.47 -7.20
CA ARG A 164 10.77 -14.13 -8.62
C ARG A 164 9.47 -13.61 -9.24
N ASP A 165 8.36 -14.33 -9.06
CA ASP A 165 7.05 -13.93 -9.59
C ASP A 165 6.60 -12.53 -9.11
N ALA A 166 6.88 -12.17 -7.85
CA ALA A 166 6.52 -10.85 -7.33
C ALA A 166 7.41 -9.75 -7.93
N TYR A 167 8.67 -10.06 -8.21
CA TYR A 167 9.60 -9.14 -8.87
C TYR A 167 9.21 -8.92 -10.34
N GLU A 168 8.86 -9.97 -11.07
CA GLU A 168 8.37 -9.86 -12.45
C GLU A 168 7.08 -9.03 -12.52
N GLN A 169 6.17 -9.15 -11.55
CA GLN A 169 5.00 -8.29 -11.46
C GLN A 169 5.37 -6.82 -11.19
N ALA A 170 6.39 -6.57 -10.37
CA ALA A 170 6.89 -5.22 -10.13
C ALA A 170 7.47 -4.59 -11.41
N LEU A 171 8.25 -5.35 -12.19
CA LEU A 171 8.76 -4.94 -13.50
C LEU A 171 7.64 -4.59 -14.47
N MET A 172 6.65 -5.48 -14.61
CA MET A 172 5.50 -5.26 -15.50
C MET A 172 4.69 -4.02 -15.10
N ALA A 173 4.45 -3.83 -13.80
CA ALA A 173 3.69 -2.68 -13.29
C ALA A 173 4.46 -1.37 -13.45
N GLU A 174 5.78 -1.35 -13.21
CA GLU A 174 6.60 -0.15 -13.42
C GLU A 174 6.75 0.19 -14.91
N GLY A 175 6.66 -0.79 -15.82
CA GLY A 175 6.59 -0.54 -17.26
C GLY A 175 5.34 0.24 -17.71
N CYS A 176 4.31 0.33 -16.87
CA CYS A 176 3.10 1.12 -17.13
C CYS A 176 3.21 2.59 -16.66
N GLN A 177 4.32 2.99 -16.04
CA GLN A 177 4.54 4.41 -15.71
C GLN A 177 4.52 5.26 -16.97
N PRO A 178 4.03 6.51 -16.91
CA PRO A 178 4.17 7.43 -18.02
C PRO A 178 5.65 7.62 -18.34
N VAL A 179 6.00 7.55 -19.63
CA VAL A 179 7.34 7.90 -20.11
C VAL A 179 7.49 9.42 -20.03
N ASP A 180 8.56 9.88 -19.38
CA ASP A 180 8.91 11.29 -19.37
C ASP A 180 9.18 11.78 -20.81
N GLU A 181 8.31 12.64 -21.34
CA GLU A 181 8.49 13.26 -22.66
C GLU A 181 9.77 14.11 -22.77
N ALA A 182 10.44 14.39 -21.66
CA ALA A 182 11.74 15.06 -21.65
C ALA A 182 12.86 14.22 -22.32
N ASP A 183 12.74 12.89 -22.30
CA ASP A 183 13.72 11.99 -22.92
C ASP A 183 13.46 11.77 -24.43
N SER A 184 12.20 11.94 -24.88
CA SER A 184 11.85 11.84 -26.30
C SER A 184 12.35 13.04 -27.11
N GLY A 185 12.48 14.22 -26.47
CA GLY A 185 13.06 15.41 -27.08
C GLY A 185 14.57 15.29 -27.34
N HIS A 186 15.30 14.52 -26.55
CA HIS A 186 16.75 14.31 -26.75
C HIS A 186 17.02 13.33 -27.89
N ALA A 187 16.22 12.26 -28.01
CA ALA A 187 16.28 11.32 -29.12
C ALA A 187 15.93 11.98 -30.47
N ALA A 188 14.83 12.74 -30.53
CA ALA A 188 14.41 13.44 -31.75
C ALA A 188 15.43 14.50 -32.22
N ARG A 189 16.12 15.16 -31.28
CA ARG A 189 17.15 16.16 -31.60
C ARG A 189 18.43 15.52 -32.13
N LYS A 190 18.79 14.34 -31.61
CA LYS A 190 19.92 13.54 -32.07
C LYS A 190 19.68 12.96 -33.47
N GLU A 191 18.47 12.45 -33.74
CA GLU A 191 18.07 12.00 -35.09
C GLU A 191 18.06 13.15 -36.11
N ALA A 192 17.64 14.36 -35.70
CA ALA A 192 17.67 15.54 -36.57
C ALA A 192 19.11 16.04 -36.86
N GLU A 193 20.01 15.97 -35.89
CA GLU A 193 21.44 16.32 -36.06
C GLU A 193 22.17 15.29 -36.93
N GLU A 194 21.90 14.00 -36.74
CA GLU A 194 22.46 12.92 -37.57
C GLU A 194 21.95 13.00 -39.02
N ALA A 195 20.65 13.25 -39.22
CA ALA A 195 20.06 13.47 -40.53
C ALA A 195 20.60 14.73 -41.22
N SER A 196 20.85 15.82 -40.47
CA SER A 196 21.45 17.04 -41.03
C SER A 196 22.93 16.84 -41.41
N SER A 197 23.66 15.95 -40.73
CA SER A 197 25.06 15.66 -41.06
C SER A 197 25.20 14.77 -42.31
N GLY A 198 24.28 13.81 -42.50
CA GLY A 198 24.29 12.91 -43.66
C GLY A 198 24.00 13.59 -45.01
N TRP A 199 23.31 14.75 -45.00
CA TRP A 199 23.06 15.54 -46.22
C TRP A 199 24.26 16.38 -46.66
N LEU A 200 25.24 16.62 -45.79
CA LEU A 200 26.43 17.43 -46.12
C LEU A 200 27.56 16.61 -46.74
N ASP A 201 27.57 15.29 -46.51
CA ASP A 201 28.58 14.38 -47.06
C ASP A 201 28.26 13.91 -48.51
N ASP A 202 27.00 14.03 -48.96
CA ASP A 202 26.55 13.57 -50.30
C ASP A 202 26.69 14.63 -51.42
N LEU A 203 27.24 15.82 -51.12
CA LEU A 203 27.43 16.91 -52.09
C LEU A 203 28.91 17.11 -52.50
N GLY A 204 29.81 16.21 -52.10
CA GLY A 204 31.26 16.36 -52.26
C GLY A 204 31.92 15.57 -53.39
N GLU A 205 31.22 14.67 -54.08
CA GLU A 205 31.82 13.79 -55.10
C GLU A 205 31.14 13.97 -56.46
N ASP A 206 31.28 15.13 -57.09
CA ASP A 206 30.93 15.31 -58.51
C ASP A 206 31.73 16.48 -59.15
N GLU A 207 33.04 16.56 -58.92
CA GLU A 207 33.97 17.25 -59.84
C GLU A 207 35.34 16.54 -59.82
N GLU A 208 35.61 15.70 -60.82
CA GLU A 208 36.87 15.61 -61.60
C GLU A 208 36.95 14.27 -62.34
N GLY A 209 36.91 14.31 -63.69
CA GLY A 209 37.20 13.16 -64.56
C GLY A 209 36.58 13.19 -65.94
#